data_AF-A0AAV5VHB8-F1
#
_entry.id   AF-A0AAV5VHB8-F1
#
_cell.length_a   1.000
_cell.length_b   1.000
_cell.length_c   1.000
_cell.angle_alpha   90.00
_cell.angle_beta   90.00
_cell.angle_gamma   90.00
#
_symmetry.space_group_name_H-M   'P 1'
#
loop_
_entity.id
_entity.type
_entity.pdbx_description
1 polymer ?
#
loop_
_entity_poly.entity_id
_entity_poly.type
_entity_poly.pdbx_seq_one_letter_code
_entity_poly.pdbx_strand_id
1 'polypeptide(L)'
;NQSLNIEHFEAWRTKVFNFSLSDQMGTLVSRALELMMGVIINGDNVSNTEHFVRSLESEHKLAHERDPQSNVPIREVVYIL
;
A
#
# COMPACT_ATOMS: atom_id res chain seq x y z
N ASN A 1 -16.43 10.30 17.28
CA ASN A 1 -16.09 8.99 16.69
C ASN A 1 -15.22 9.03 15.43
N GLN A 2 -15.11 10.13 14.67
CA GLN A 2 -14.15 10.23 13.55
C GLN A 2 -12.68 10.35 13.99
N SER A 3 -12.42 10.99 15.13
CA SER A 3 -11.07 11.22 15.67
C SER A 3 -10.30 9.94 16.02
N LEU A 4 -11.00 8.94 16.57
CA LEU A 4 -10.45 7.61 16.87
C LEU A 4 -9.98 6.87 15.61
N ASN A 5 -10.57 7.15 14.45
CA ASN A 5 -10.23 6.47 13.19
C ASN A 5 -8.94 7.06 12.57
N ILE A 6 -8.72 8.36 12.75
CA ILE A 6 -7.53 9.06 12.25
C ILE A 6 -6.27 8.67 13.05
N GLU A 7 -6.35 8.59 14.39
CA GLU A 7 -5.20 8.18 15.21
C GLU A 7 -4.75 6.74 14.92
N HIS A 8 -5.69 5.81 14.80
CA HIS A 8 -5.36 4.43 14.41
C HIS A 8 -4.73 4.40 13.02
N PHE A 9 -5.28 5.16 12.07
CA PHE A 9 -4.74 5.25 10.73
C PHE A 9 -3.30 5.79 10.71
N GLU A 10 -3.01 6.87 11.43
CA GLU A 10 -1.64 7.43 11.51
C GLU A 10 -0.65 6.46 12.17
N ALA A 11 -1.10 5.68 13.16
CA ALA A 11 -0.30 4.62 13.74
C ALA A 11 0.00 3.50 12.72
N TRP A 12 -0.97 3.11 11.90
CA TRP A 12 -0.78 2.14 10.82
C TRP A 12 0.16 2.68 9.74
N ARG A 13 -0.03 3.93 9.32
CA ARG A 13 0.83 4.62 8.34
C ARG A 13 2.28 4.65 8.80
N THR A 14 2.52 4.99 10.07
CA THR A 14 3.87 5.03 10.65
C THR A 14 4.53 3.65 10.64
N LYS A 15 3.78 2.60 11.00
CA LYS A 15 4.29 1.21 10.98
C LYS A 15 4.63 0.75 9.57
N VAL A 16 3.75 1.04 8.60
CA VAL A 16 3.98 0.68 7.19
C VAL A 16 5.14 1.47 6.61
N PHE A 17 5.28 2.75 6.94
CA PHE A 17 6.43 3.56 6.55
C PHE A 17 7.73 2.93 7.07
N ASN A 18 7.80 2.59 8.36
CA ASN A 18 8.98 1.94 8.93
C ASN A 18 9.30 0.60 8.25
N PHE A 19 8.26 -0.17 7.90
CA PHE A 19 8.42 -1.43 7.19
C PHE A 19 8.88 -1.22 5.73
N SER A 20 8.44 -0.14 5.07
CA SER A 20 8.84 0.22 3.72
C SER A 20 10.31 0.58 3.57
N LEU A 21 10.97 0.97 4.66
CA LEU A 21 12.40 1.33 4.65
C LEU A 21 13.31 0.11 4.47
N SER A 22 12.83 -1.08 4.83
CA SER A 22 13.62 -2.32 4.78
C SER A 22 13.13 -3.32 3.74
N ASP A 23 11.96 -3.09 3.14
CA ASP A 23 11.26 -4.10 2.33
C ASP A 23 10.43 -3.48 1.19
N GLN A 24 10.59 -4.02 -0.02
CA GLN A 24 9.79 -3.62 -1.19
C GLN A 24 8.30 -3.92 -1.02
N MET A 25 7.95 -4.99 -0.30
CA MET A 25 6.56 -5.25 0.08
C MET A 25 6.03 -4.10 0.95
N GLY A 26 6.84 -3.59 1.87
CA GLY A 26 6.45 -2.44 2.69
C GLY A 26 6.25 -1.18 1.88
N THR A 27 7.08 -0.95 0.85
CA THR A 27 6.89 0.15 -0.10
C THR A 27 5.54 0.03 -0.82
N LEU A 28 5.17 -1.17 -1.28
CA LEU A 28 3.88 -1.44 -1.92
C LEU A 28 2.70 -1.14 -1.02
N VAL A 29 2.72 -1.63 0.21
CA VAL A 29 1.65 -1.38 1.19
C VAL A 29 1.53 0.12 1.49
N SER A 30 2.67 0.83 1.61
CA SER A 30 2.67 2.30 1.83
C SER A 30 1.98 3.03 0.68
N ARG A 31 2.32 2.70 -0.56
CA ARG A 31 1.76 3.36 -1.74
C ARG A 31 0.28 3.02 -1.95
N ALA A 32 -0.14 1.80 -1.64
CA ALA A 32 -1.55 1.42 -1.66
C ALA A 32 -2.37 2.22 -0.63
N LEU A 33 -1.81 2.46 0.56
CA LEU A 33 -2.43 3.32 1.58
C LEU A 33 -2.56 4.77 1.13
N GLU A 34 -1.55 5.31 0.44
CA GLU A 34 -1.61 6.66 -0.13
C GLU A 34 -2.72 6.80 -1.18
N LEU A 35 -2.88 5.80 -2.06
CA LEU A 35 -3.97 5.77 -3.02
C LEU A 35 -5.33 5.75 -2.32
N MET A 36 -5.51 4.85 -1.35
CA MET A 36 -6.76 4.74 -0.58
C MET A 36 -7.11 6.05 0.12
N MET A 37 -6.13 6.74 0.73
CA MET A 37 -6.34 8.07 1.28
C MET A 37 -6.74 9.09 0.23
N GLY A 38 -6.07 9.09 -0.92
CA GLY A 38 -6.39 9.98 -2.03
C GLY A 38 -7.86 9.88 -2.40
N VAL A 39 -8.35 8.64 -2.57
CA VAL A 39 -9.75 8.32 -2.88
C VAL A 39 -10.68 8.69 -1.72
N ILE A 40 -10.33 8.39 -0.47
CA ILE A 40 -11.17 8.73 0.70
C ILE A 40 -11.33 10.25 0.87
N ILE A 41 -10.25 11.02 0.68
CA ILE A 41 -10.24 12.47 0.92
C ILE A 41 -10.90 13.22 -0.22
N ASN A 42 -10.60 12.85 -1.47
CA ASN A 42 -11.00 13.63 -2.64
C ASN A 42 -12.15 12.98 -3.45
N GLY A 43 -12.60 11.79 -3.05
CA GLY A 43 -13.58 11.00 -3.80
C GLY A 43 -13.08 10.59 -5.19
N ASP A 44 -14.02 10.36 -6.11
CA ASP A 44 -13.72 9.97 -7.49
C ASP A 44 -13.04 11.08 -8.32
N ASN A 45 -12.89 12.29 -7.75
CA ASN A 45 -12.23 13.44 -8.38
C ASN A 45 -10.70 13.40 -8.29
N VAL A 46 -10.09 12.33 -7.76
CA VAL A 46 -8.65 12.14 -7.86
C VAL A 46 -8.28 11.94 -9.33
N SER A 47 -7.86 13.02 -9.98
CA SER A 47 -7.19 12.95 -11.26
C SER A 47 -5.96 12.04 -11.10
N ASN A 48 -5.80 11.10 -12.03
CA ASN A 48 -4.73 10.09 -12.05
C ASN A 48 -4.90 8.84 -11.17
N THR A 49 -6.07 8.57 -10.57
CA THR A 49 -6.31 7.29 -9.87
C THR A 49 -6.00 6.08 -10.74
N GLU A 50 -6.48 6.09 -11.99
CA GLU A 50 -6.24 5.00 -12.93
C GLU A 50 -4.75 4.82 -13.26
N HIS A 51 -4.01 5.91 -13.43
CA HIS A 51 -2.56 5.86 -13.61
C HIS A 51 -1.84 5.33 -12.38
N PHE A 52 -2.27 5.72 -11.18
CA PHE A 52 -1.70 5.24 -9.93
C PHE A 52 -1.95 3.74 -9.74
N VAL A 53 -3.17 3.26 -10.01
CA VAL A 53 -3.53 1.84 -9.96
C VAL A 53 -2.65 1.04 -10.91
N ARG A 54 -2.52 1.46 -12.18
CA ARG A 54 -1.64 0.78 -13.14
C ARG A 54 -0.16 0.77 -12.72
N SER A 55 0.31 1.85 -12.10
CA SER A 55 1.67 1.90 -11.52
C SER A 55 1.82 0.89 -10.39
N LEU A 56 0.86 0.82 -9.47
CA LEU A 56 0.85 -0.13 -8.36
C LEU A 56 0.84 -1.58 -8.85
N GLU A 57 0.05 -1.91 -9.88
CA GLU A 57 0.02 -3.25 -10.49
C GLU A 57 1.39 -3.63 -11.05
N SER A 58 2.06 -2.70 -11.75
CA SER A 58 3.41 -2.96 -12.26
C SER A 58 4.44 -3.14 -11.14
N GLU A 59 4.36 -2.32 -10.09
CA GLU A 59 5.24 -2.40 -8.93
C GLU A 59 5.01 -3.68 -8.13
N HIS A 60 3.75 -4.09 -8.01
CA HIS A 60 3.33 -5.34 -7.37
C HIS A 60 3.95 -6.54 -8.05
N LYS A 61 3.78 -6.64 -9.37
CA LYS A 61 4.37 -7.71 -10.17
C LYS A 61 5.88 -7.76 -10.02
N LEU A 62 6.56 -6.61 -10.12
CA LEU A 62 8.01 -6.54 -10.00
C LEU A 62 8.50 -6.92 -8.60
N ALA A 63 7.81 -6.50 -7.54
CA ALA A 63 8.17 -6.88 -6.19
C ALA A 63 7.98 -8.37 -5.97
N HIS A 64 6.87 -8.95 -6.45
CA HIS A 64 6.62 -10.39 -6.35
C HIS A 64 7.72 -11.19 -7.06
N GLU A 65 8.07 -10.83 -8.31
CA GLU A 65 9.12 -11.51 -9.07
C GLU A 65 10.51 -11.44 -8.40
N ARG A 66 10.76 -10.39 -7.60
CA ARG A 66 12.06 -10.12 -6.97
C ARG A 66 12.13 -10.56 -5.52
N ASP A 67 11.02 -10.98 -4.92
CA ASP A 67 10.96 -11.35 -3.52
C ASP A 67 11.35 -12.82 -3.32
N PRO A 68 12.52 -13.11 -2.72
CA PRO A 68 12.96 -14.49 -2.47
C PRO A 68 12.10 -15.20 -1.42
N GLN A 69 11.24 -14.47 -0.71
CA GLN A 69 10.36 -14.96 0.33
C GLN A 69 8.88 -14.88 -0.08
N SER A 70 8.55 -14.69 -1.36
CA SER A 70 7.17 -14.51 -1.83
C SER A 70 6.15 -15.53 -1.28
N ASN A 71 6.58 -16.76 -1.01
CA ASN A 71 5.76 -17.86 -0.48
C ASN A 71 5.60 -17.88 1.05
N VAL A 72 6.13 -16.89 1.79
CA VAL A 72 5.87 -16.84 3.25
C VAL A 72 4.48 -16.26 3.50
N PRO A 73 3.71 -16.76 4.49
CA PRO A 73 2.28 -16.47 4.61
C PRO A 73 1.91 -14.98 4.64
N ILE A 74 2.73 -14.13 5.27
CA ILE A 74 2.45 -12.68 5.33
C ILE A 74 2.61 -11.98 3.98
N ARG A 75 3.47 -12.52 3.10
CA ARG A 75 3.72 -11.97 1.76
C ARG A 75 2.71 -12.47 0.75
N GLU A 76 2.25 -13.70 0.91
CA GLU A 76 1.13 -14.25 0.14
C GLU A 76 -0.11 -13.34 0.22
N VAL A 77 -0.40 -12.77 1.39
CA VAL A 77 -1.51 -11.80 1.56
C VAL A 77 -1.36 -10.56 0.67
N VAL A 78 -0.14 -10.15 0.36
CA VAL A 78 0.14 -9.00 -0.51
C VAL A 78 0.21 -9.41 -1.98
N TYR A 79 0.69 -10.61 -2.29
CA TYR A 79 0.95 -11.05 -3.66
C TYR A 79 -0.15 -11.89 -4.33
N ILE A 80 -1.06 -12.51 -3.58
CA ILE A 80 -2.08 -13.45 -4.09
C ILE A 80 -3.47 -12.77 -4.30
N LEU A 81 -3.54 -11.44 -4.40
CA LEU A 81 -4.77 -10.76 -4.78
C LEU A 81 -5.11 -10.95 -6.27
#